data_AF-A0A962XLI0-F1
#
_entry.id   AF-A0A962XLI0-F1
#
_cell.length_a   1.000
_cell.length_b   1.000
_cell.length_c   1.000
_cell.angle_alpha   90.00
_cell.angle_beta   90.00
_cell.angle_gamma   90.00
#
_symmetry.space_group_name_H-M   'P 1'
#
loop_
_entity.id
_entity.type
_entity.pdbx_description
1 polymer ?
#
loop_
_entity_poly.entity_id
_entity_poly.type
_entity_poly.pdbx_seq_one_letter_code
_entity_poly.pdbx_strand_id
1 'polypeptide(L)'
;MIEELKRNLDRLSIVHYPKDSGVAIPIQNKFGELEFHELPGDDDILLLSGEDWHTHSSVEGSLEGIVVLIQNILSGKFLLIREVSASGEIKRRIEPELNEYLKWLPDGYSYKICNKA
;
A
#
# COMPACT_ATOMS: atom_id res chain seq x y z
N MET A 1 0.83 16.13 -10.08
CA MET A 1 1.20 14.71 -9.88
C MET A 1 0.00 13.78 -9.98
N ILE A 2 -1.11 14.07 -9.30
CA ILE A 2 -2.33 13.22 -9.27
C ILE A 2 -2.87 12.90 -10.68
N GLU A 3 -3.00 13.89 -11.56
CA GLU A 3 -3.53 13.65 -12.91
C GLU A 3 -2.60 12.77 -13.76
N GLU A 4 -1.30 12.81 -13.48
CA GLU A 4 -0.32 11.94 -14.13
C GLU A 4 -0.35 10.52 -13.57
N LEU A 5 -0.56 10.37 -12.26
CA LEU A 5 -0.83 9.08 -11.64
C LEU A 5 -2.07 8.44 -12.27
N LYS A 6 -3.20 9.15 -12.32
CA LYS A 6 -4.46 8.66 -12.92
C LYS A 6 -4.26 8.16 -14.34
N ARG A 7 -3.60 8.95 -15.20
CA ARG A 7 -3.28 8.54 -16.58
C ARG A 7 -2.45 7.25 -16.64
N ASN A 8 -1.49 7.08 -15.73
CA ASN A 8 -0.71 5.85 -15.65
C ASN A 8 -1.56 4.66 -15.18
N LEU A 9 -2.41 4.84 -14.18
CA LEU A 9 -3.34 3.81 -13.70
C LEU A 9 -4.33 3.40 -14.81
N ASP A 10 -4.89 4.36 -15.56
CA ASP A 10 -5.76 4.11 -16.71
C ASP A 10 -5.06 3.29 -17.79
N ARG A 11 -3.83 3.70 -18.17
CA ARG A 11 -3.01 2.98 -19.16
C ARG A 11 -2.74 1.53 -18.75
N LEU A 12 -2.63 1.29 -17.45
CA LEU A 12 -2.38 -0.03 -16.87
C LEU A 12 -3.67 -0.80 -16.54
N SER A 13 -4.85 -0.22 -16.84
CA SER A 13 -6.16 -0.78 -16.47
C SER A 13 -6.29 -1.07 -14.96
N ILE A 14 -5.65 -0.26 -14.12
CA ILE A 14 -5.77 -0.33 -12.66
C ILE A 14 -6.98 0.49 -12.24
N VAL A 15 -7.94 -0.19 -11.60
CA VAL A 15 -9.13 0.45 -11.04
C VAL A 15 -8.71 1.45 -9.98
N HIS A 16 -9.26 2.66 -10.08
CA HIS A 16 -9.07 3.72 -9.09
C HIS A 16 -10.27 4.67 -9.11
N TYR A 17 -10.42 5.48 -8.07
CA TYR A 17 -11.46 6.51 -7.98
C TYR A 17 -10.97 7.71 -7.16
N PRO A 18 -11.53 8.90 -7.39
CA PRO A 18 -11.24 10.06 -6.55
C PRO A 18 -11.72 9.81 -5.12
N LYS A 19 -10.90 10.17 -4.13
CA LYS A 19 -11.25 10.09 -2.71
C LYS A 19 -10.61 11.26 -1.97
N ASP A 20 -11.42 12.04 -1.28
CA ASP A 20 -11.01 13.31 -0.67
C ASP A 20 -10.29 14.20 -1.70
N SER A 21 -9.07 14.66 -1.40
CA SER A 21 -8.21 15.41 -2.32
C SER A 21 -7.29 14.54 -3.18
N GLY A 22 -7.39 13.21 -3.08
CA GLY A 22 -6.46 12.26 -3.68
C GLY A 22 -7.11 11.21 -4.58
N VAL A 23 -6.39 10.10 -4.76
CA VAL A 23 -6.79 8.95 -5.57
C VAL A 23 -6.73 7.70 -4.72
N ALA A 24 -7.83 6.96 -4.67
CA ALA A 24 -7.89 5.66 -4.00
C ALA A 24 -7.80 4.52 -5.01
N ILE A 25 -7.04 3.49 -4.65
CA ILE A 25 -6.81 2.26 -5.43
C ILE A 25 -7.18 1.08 -4.54
N PRO A 26 -8.28 0.36 -4.84
CA PRO A 26 -8.71 -0.77 -4.03
C PRO A 26 -7.71 -1.93 -4.15
N ILE A 27 -7.36 -2.52 -3.01
CA ILE A 27 -6.53 -3.72 -2.93
C ILE A 27 -7.45 -4.95 -2.87
N GLN A 28 -7.02 -6.03 -3.51
CA GLN A 28 -7.69 -7.32 -3.52
C GLN A 28 -7.94 -7.91 -2.12
N ASN A 29 -8.81 -8.92 -2.05
CA ASN A 29 -9.11 -9.71 -0.85
C ASN A 29 -9.61 -8.89 0.35
N LYS A 30 -10.30 -7.77 0.08
CA LYS A 30 -10.80 -6.83 1.10
C LYS A 30 -9.69 -6.34 2.04
N PHE A 31 -8.45 -6.30 1.56
CA PHE A 31 -7.32 -5.89 2.39
C PHE A 31 -7.36 -4.40 2.71
N GLY A 32 -7.96 -3.58 1.86
CA GLY A 32 -8.06 -2.14 2.05
C GLY A 32 -7.88 -1.39 0.74
N GLU A 33 -7.44 -0.16 0.84
CA GLU A 33 -7.22 0.75 -0.29
C GLU A 33 -5.88 1.44 -0.09
N LEU A 34 -5.12 1.60 -1.17
CA LEU A 34 -4.04 2.58 -1.21
C LEU A 34 -4.63 3.93 -1.54
N GLU A 35 -4.12 4.98 -0.90
CA GLU A 35 -4.51 6.34 -1.19
C GLU A 35 -3.28 7.15 -1.54
N PHE A 36 -3.33 7.85 -2.66
CA PHE A 36 -2.31 8.78 -3.08
C PHE A 36 -2.81 10.22 -2.93
N HIS A 37 -2.06 11.05 -2.21
CA HIS A 37 -2.38 12.45 -1.95
C HIS A 37 -1.18 13.34 -2.30
N GLU A 38 -1.46 14.52 -2.85
CA GLU A 38 -0.48 15.60 -2.93
C GLU A 38 -0.43 16.34 -1.60
N LEU A 39 0.79 16.62 -1.13
CA LEU A 39 1.06 17.36 0.09
C LEU A 39 1.58 18.77 -0.25
N PRO A 40 1.47 19.74 0.68
CA PRO A 40 2.05 21.06 0.48
C PRO A 40 3.57 21.00 0.24
N GLY A 41 4.08 21.83 -0.67
CA GLY A 41 5.52 21.96 -0.91
C GLY A 41 6.11 20.94 -1.90
N ASP A 42 5.34 20.55 -2.92
CA ASP A 42 5.74 19.60 -3.96
C ASP A 42 6.08 18.19 -3.43
N ASP A 43 5.45 17.80 -2.31
CA ASP A 43 5.56 16.45 -1.73
C ASP A 43 4.29 15.65 -2.02
N ASP A 44 4.36 14.33 -1.84
CA ASP A 44 3.29 13.39 -2.09
C ASP A 44 3.36 12.22 -1.13
N ILE A 45 2.25 11.54 -0.93
CA ILE A 45 2.20 10.36 -0.08
C ILE A 45 1.31 9.28 -0.70
N LEU A 46 1.83 8.06 -0.75
CA LEU A 46 1.05 6.84 -0.96
C LEU A 46 0.92 6.13 0.38
N LEU A 47 -0.30 5.95 0.88
CA LEU A 47 -0.58 5.31 2.18
C LEU A 47 -1.56 4.16 2.05
N LEU A 48 -1.55 3.25 3.03
CA LEU A 48 -2.60 2.26 3.21
C LEU A 48 -3.66 2.84 4.14
N SER A 49 -4.90 2.96 3.64
CA SER A 49 -5.97 3.67 4.34
C SER A 49 -6.24 3.12 5.75
N GLY A 50 -6.11 4.02 6.74
CA GLY A 50 -6.32 3.73 8.16
C GLY A 50 -5.15 2.99 8.85
N GLU A 51 -3.97 2.95 8.23
CA GLU A 51 -2.79 2.27 8.75
C GLU A 51 -1.56 3.20 8.76
N ASP A 52 -0.53 2.81 9.52
CA ASP A 52 0.72 3.58 9.61
C ASP A 52 1.65 3.39 8.39
N TRP A 53 1.27 2.53 7.43
CA TRP A 53 2.07 2.23 6.25
C TRP A 53 1.94 3.33 5.18
N HIS A 54 3.07 3.90 4.77
CA HIS A 54 3.14 4.89 3.70
C HIS A 54 4.53 4.95 3.05
N THR A 55 4.61 5.55 1.87
CA THR A 55 5.84 5.94 1.17
C THR A 55 5.60 7.23 0.38
N HIS A 56 6.65 7.79 -0.20
CA HIS A 56 6.65 9.02 -0.99
C HIS A 56 7.32 8.75 -2.35
N SER A 57 6.96 9.49 -3.40
CA SER A 57 7.62 9.34 -4.70
C SER A 57 9.13 9.59 -4.64
N SER A 58 9.58 10.47 -3.75
CA SER A 58 11.00 10.75 -3.50
C SER A 58 11.78 9.53 -2.97
N VAL A 59 11.12 8.65 -2.22
CA VAL A 59 11.68 7.39 -1.71
C VAL A 59 11.69 6.33 -2.81
N GLU A 60 10.61 6.24 -3.58
CA GLU A 60 10.49 5.31 -4.72
C GLU A 60 11.25 5.79 -5.97
N GLY A 61 11.91 6.95 -5.90
CA GLY A 61 12.74 7.56 -6.92
C GLY A 61 11.99 8.32 -8.02
N SER A 62 10.65 8.27 -8.06
CA SER A 62 9.79 9.05 -8.96
C SER A 62 8.31 8.65 -8.78
N LEU A 63 7.41 9.38 -9.45
CA LEU A 63 6.02 8.96 -9.62
C LEU A 63 5.91 7.62 -10.36
N GLU A 64 6.78 7.36 -11.33
CA GLU A 64 6.86 6.06 -12.00
C GLU A 64 7.22 4.93 -11.03
N GLY A 65 8.08 5.22 -10.03
CA GLY A 65 8.37 4.32 -8.92
C GLY A 65 7.13 3.94 -8.12
N ILE A 66 6.29 4.92 -7.79
CA ILE A 66 4.99 4.71 -7.13
C ILE A 66 4.06 3.84 -7.98
N VAL A 67 3.97 4.09 -9.29
CA VAL A 67 3.16 3.28 -10.20
C VAL A 67 3.64 1.83 -10.22
N VAL A 68 4.95 1.60 -10.29
CA VAL A 68 5.55 0.26 -10.24
C VAL A 68 5.28 -0.43 -8.90
N LEU A 69 5.36 0.30 -7.78
CA LEU A 69 5.03 -0.21 -6.45
C LEU A 69 3.57 -0.68 -6.40
N ILE A 70 2.62 0.16 -6.84
CA ILE A 70 1.19 -0.20 -6.91
C ILE A 70 0.99 -1.47 -7.73
N GLN A 71 1.62 -1.58 -8.91
CA GLN A 71 1.55 -2.79 -9.73
C GLN A 71 2.10 -4.04 -9.00
N ASN A 72 3.23 -3.90 -8.30
CA ASN A 72 3.83 -5.01 -7.58
C ASN A 72 2.96 -5.46 -6.39
N ILE A 73 2.29 -4.52 -5.71
CA ILE A 73 1.31 -4.82 -4.65
C ILE A 73 0.12 -5.59 -5.23
N LEU A 74 -0.49 -5.06 -6.29
CA LEU A 74 -1.69 -5.66 -6.89
C LEU A 74 -1.41 -7.02 -7.55
N SER A 75 -0.21 -7.21 -8.12
CA SER A 75 0.21 -8.49 -8.70
C SER A 75 0.65 -9.55 -7.68
N GLY A 76 0.67 -9.21 -6.38
CA GLY A 76 1.05 -10.13 -5.31
C GLY A 76 2.55 -10.38 -5.15
N LYS A 77 3.39 -9.52 -5.74
CA LYS A 77 4.84 -9.54 -5.48
C LYS A 77 5.18 -9.05 -4.08
N PHE A 78 4.38 -8.14 -3.53
CA PHE A 78 4.40 -7.81 -2.10
C PHE A 78 3.40 -8.69 -1.36
N LEU A 79 3.71 -8.98 -0.10
CA LEU A 79 2.85 -9.69 0.84
C LEU A 79 1.88 -8.70 1.48
N LEU A 80 0.60 -9.06 1.49
CA LEU A 80 -0.42 -8.35 2.26
C LEU A 80 -0.58 -9.06 3.60
N ILE A 81 -0.03 -8.49 4.67
CA ILE A 81 -0.01 -9.12 5.98
C ILE A 81 -1.05 -8.48 6.88
N ARG A 82 -1.96 -9.28 7.41
CA ARG A 82 -2.84 -8.90 8.52
C ARG A 82 -2.21 -9.40 9.82
N GLU A 83 -1.78 -8.48 10.65
CA GLU A 83 -1.19 -8.71 11.96
C GLU A 83 -2.25 -8.58 13.04
N VAL A 84 -2.21 -9.43 14.06
CA VAL A 84 -3.11 -9.38 15.21
C VAL A 84 -2.26 -9.41 16.48
N SER A 85 -2.36 -8.36 17.29
CA SER A 85 -1.64 -8.26 18.57
C SER A 85 -2.16 -9.25 19.61
N ALA A 86 -1.41 -9.41 20.71
CA ALA A 86 -1.86 -10.19 21.85
C ALA A 86 -3.17 -9.64 22.48
N SER A 87 -3.45 -8.35 22.34
CA SER A 87 -4.71 -7.71 22.77
C SER A 87 -5.85 -7.82 21.74
N GLY A 88 -5.60 -8.41 20.57
CA GLY A 88 -6.58 -8.58 19.49
C GLY A 88 -6.69 -7.39 18.53
N GLU A 89 -5.82 -6.38 18.67
CA GLU A 89 -5.75 -5.26 17.73
C GLU A 89 -5.25 -5.75 16.37
N ILE A 90 -5.90 -5.30 15.30
CA ILE A 90 -5.58 -5.70 13.94
C ILE A 90 -4.82 -4.56 13.26
N LYS A 91 -3.68 -4.87 12.67
CA LYS A 91 -2.94 -3.98 11.78
C LYS A 91 -2.75 -4.63 10.42
N ARG A 92 -2.56 -3.82 9.39
CA ARG A 92 -2.27 -4.28 8.03
C ARG A 92 -0.93 -3.71 7.57
N ARG A 93 -0.14 -4.56 6.95
CA ARG A 93 1.20 -4.23 6.44
C ARG A 93 1.38 -4.75 5.02
N ILE A 94 2.22 -4.05 4.26
CA ILE A 94 2.64 -4.44 2.93
C ILE A 94 4.14 -4.66 3.00
N GLU A 95 4.58 -5.91 2.81
CA GLU A 95 5.96 -6.32 3.06
C GLU A 95 6.53 -7.04 1.82
N PRO A 96 7.80 -6.79 1.43
CA PRO A 96 8.40 -7.45 0.28
C PRO A 96 8.75 -8.92 0.56
N GLU A 97 9.12 -9.25 1.80
CA GLU A 97 9.58 -10.59 2.18
C GLU A 97 9.07 -11.00 3.57
N LEU A 98 8.61 -12.25 3.69
CA LEU A 98 8.09 -12.78 4.94
C LEU A 98 9.17 -12.91 6.02
N ASN A 99 10.36 -13.40 5.64
CA ASN A 99 11.43 -13.64 6.62
C ASN A 99 11.90 -12.35 7.28
N GLU A 100 11.95 -11.25 6.53
CA GLU A 100 12.29 -9.94 7.08
C GLU A 100 11.20 -9.43 8.01
N TYR A 101 9.92 -9.54 7.62
CA TYR A 101 8.80 -9.20 8.50
C TYR A 101 8.83 -9.97 9.83
N LEU A 102 9.09 -11.29 9.78
CA LEU A 102 9.09 -12.15 10.97
C LEU A 102 10.17 -11.80 11.99
N LYS A 103 11.27 -11.15 11.59
CA LYS A 103 12.31 -10.68 12.53
C LYS A 103 11.79 -9.59 13.47
N TRP A 104 10.74 -8.87 13.06
CA TRP A 104 10.19 -7.72 13.78
C TRP A 104 8.80 -7.99 14.36
N LEU A 105 8.25 -9.19 14.14
CA LEU A 105 6.96 -9.57 14.69
C LEU A 105 7.07 -9.67 16.22
N PRO A 106 6.34 -8.85 16.99
CA PRO A 106 6.45 -8.89 18.45
C PRO A 106 5.96 -10.22 19.02
N ASP A 107 6.52 -10.62 20.16
CA ASP A 107 6.10 -11.83 20.86
C ASP A 107 4.60 -11.82 21.18
N GLY A 108 3.94 -12.96 20.97
CA GLY A 108 2.51 -13.11 21.19
C GLY A 108 1.61 -12.55 20.08
N TYR A 109 2.18 -11.94 19.04
CA TYR A 109 1.43 -11.53 17.86
C TYR A 109 1.22 -12.73 16.93
N SER A 110 0.12 -12.69 16.19
CA SER A 110 -0.17 -13.63 15.11
C SER A 110 -0.34 -12.89 13.79
N TYR A 111 -0.21 -13.59 12.67
CA TYR A 111 -0.34 -12.97 11.35
C TYR A 111 -1.02 -13.89 10.34
N LYS A 112 -1.58 -13.29 9.29
CA LYS A 112 -2.11 -13.98 8.11
C LYS A 112 -1.66 -13.26 6.85
N ILE A 113 -1.18 -14.02 5.87
CA ILE A 113 -0.94 -13.50 4.52
C ILE A 113 -2.26 -13.55 3.75
N CYS A 114 -2.70 -12.41 3.23
CA CYS A 114 -4.01 -12.21 2.63
C CYS A 114 -4.04 -12.38 1.11
N ASN A 115 -2.89 -12.52 0.46
CA ASN A 115 -2.75 -12.64 -0.99
C ASN A 115 -1.91 -13.83 -1.46
N LYS A 116 -1.70 -14.83 -0.59
CA LYS A 116 -1.20 -16.15 -0.97
C LYS A 116 -2.32 -17.17 -0.81
N ALA A 117 -2.39 -18.10 -1.78
CA ALA A 117 -3.32 -19.23 -1.77
C ALA A 117 -2.95 -20.24 -0.66
#